data_AF-A0A917J1A7-F1
#
_entry.id   AF-A0A917J1A7-F1
#
_cell.length_a   1.000
_cell.length_b   1.000
_cell.length_c   1.000
_cell.angle_alpha   90.00
_cell.angle_beta   90.00
_cell.angle_gamma   90.00
#
_symmetry.space_group_name_H-M   'P 1'
#
loop_
_entity.id
_entity.type
_entity.pdbx_description
1 polymer ?
#
loop_
_entity_poly.entity_id
_entity_poly.type
_entity_poly.pdbx_seq_one_letter_code
_entity_poly.pdbx_strand_id
1 'polypeptide(L)'
;MAKQCGSYIVKGTIDNVCFYEMNGKGYARISNPLSSKRVKTAPEFAGTRRAAALLQQASPLACAVYKTLPKGKRTITHRRQLTGTAIQMLKQGHAVAVIEAQLQADALIMLAELLINEAPQNTCSDTGIHKNKRVSGAGMRVAATKHNHNNSRPVLPAASRAYPRLQKSAKQRTGLTGMALYTYYVSLGVPSFRLPQYPQLLFCRVHPPARRAVLPLSPQWPQAALDTGVIFNGV
;
A
#
# COMPACT_ATOMS: atom_id res chain seq x y z
N MET A 1 8.00 -18.11 11.24
CA MET A 1 9.09 -17.30 10.64
C MET A 1 10.37 -17.58 11.39
N ALA A 2 11.47 -17.84 10.68
CA ALA A 2 12.75 -18.13 11.32
C ALA A 2 13.38 -16.83 11.85
N LYS A 3 13.96 -16.89 13.05
CA LYS A 3 14.73 -15.78 13.62
C LYS A 3 16.18 -15.93 13.18
N GLN A 4 16.83 -14.84 12.82
CA GLN A 4 18.28 -14.85 12.60
C GLN A 4 18.97 -14.90 13.97
N CYS A 5 19.99 -15.73 14.08
CA CYS A 5 20.85 -15.81 15.25
C CYS A 5 22.25 -15.33 14.85
N GLY A 6 22.88 -14.46 15.65
CA GLY A 6 24.20 -13.91 15.36
C GLY A 6 24.31 -12.43 15.73
N SER A 7 25.54 -11.92 15.76
CA SER A 7 25.85 -10.51 16.01
C SER A 7 25.49 -9.59 14.83
N TYR A 8 25.39 -10.15 13.63
CA TYR A 8 25.09 -9.43 12.39
C TYR A 8 23.72 -9.81 11.84
N ILE A 9 22.89 -8.81 11.54
CA ILE A 9 21.60 -9.00 10.86
C ILE A 9 21.82 -8.91 9.36
N VAL A 10 21.65 -10.03 8.67
CA VAL A 10 21.68 -10.09 7.21
C VAL A 10 20.38 -9.45 6.67
N LYS A 11 20.51 -8.66 5.60
CA LYS A 11 19.40 -8.05 4.87
C LYS A 11 19.54 -8.37 3.39
N GLY A 12 18.46 -8.78 2.74
CA GLY A 12 18.48 -9.12 1.32
C GLY A 12 17.82 -10.46 1.02
N THR A 13 18.06 -11.00 -0.16
CA THR A 13 17.55 -12.32 -0.56
C THR A 13 18.72 -13.18 -1.02
N ILE A 14 18.89 -14.35 -0.40
CA ILE A 14 19.94 -15.32 -0.73
C ILE A 14 19.25 -16.68 -0.87
N ASP A 15 19.45 -17.38 -1.98
CA ASP A 15 18.94 -18.73 -2.23
C ASP A 15 17.45 -18.93 -1.88
N ASN A 16 16.60 -18.02 -2.36
CA ASN A 16 15.16 -17.99 -2.07
C ASN A 16 14.82 -17.82 -0.59
N VAL A 17 15.70 -17.23 0.22
CA VAL A 17 15.41 -16.81 1.60
C VAL A 17 15.54 -15.30 1.67
N CYS A 18 14.44 -14.61 1.98
CA CYS A 18 14.44 -13.18 2.28
C CYS A 18 14.78 -12.95 3.75
N PHE A 19 15.91 -12.28 3.98
CA PHE A 19 16.37 -11.79 5.26
C PHE A 19 15.98 -10.32 5.44
N TYR A 20 15.34 -9.99 6.55
CA TYR A 20 14.94 -8.62 6.85
C TYR A 20 14.94 -8.34 8.35
N GLU A 21 14.90 -7.06 8.71
CA GLU A 21 14.86 -6.60 10.09
C GLU A 21 13.48 -6.03 10.42
N MET A 22 12.94 -6.41 11.59
CA MET A 22 11.72 -5.84 12.13
C MET A 22 11.89 -5.64 13.63
N ASN A 23 11.65 -4.42 14.12
CA ASN A 23 11.79 -4.07 15.54
C ASN A 23 13.18 -4.42 16.12
N GLY A 24 14.26 -4.13 15.39
CA GLY A 24 15.64 -4.42 15.83
C GLY A 24 16.02 -5.90 15.82
N LYS A 25 15.15 -6.80 15.35
CA LYS A 25 15.38 -8.24 15.30
C LYS A 25 15.45 -8.71 13.85
N GLY A 26 16.42 -9.57 13.57
CA GLY A 26 16.59 -10.21 12.26
C GLY A 26 15.62 -11.39 12.09
N TYR A 27 14.95 -11.43 10.94
CA TYR A 27 14.08 -12.52 10.54
C TYR A 27 14.45 -13.04 9.15
N ALA A 28 14.10 -14.29 8.91
CA ALA A 28 14.21 -14.95 7.61
C ALA A 28 12.87 -15.59 7.24
N ARG A 29 12.52 -15.49 5.97
CA ARG A 29 11.39 -16.21 5.37
C ARG A 29 11.84 -16.83 4.05
N ILE A 30 11.32 -18.00 3.74
CA ILE A 30 11.41 -18.53 2.38
C ILE A 30 10.66 -17.54 1.48
N SER A 31 11.37 -17.00 0.50
CA SER A 31 10.80 -16.32 -0.64
C SER A 31 10.00 -17.35 -1.41
N ASN A 32 8.68 -17.16 -1.48
CA ASN A 32 7.86 -17.83 -2.47
C ASN A 32 7.73 -16.84 -3.64
N PRO A 33 8.66 -16.84 -4.62
CA PRO A 33 8.60 -15.90 -5.72
C PRO A 33 7.29 -16.10 -6.46
N LEU A 34 6.44 -15.09 -6.45
CA LEU A 34 5.20 -15.10 -7.20
C LEU A 34 5.55 -15.14 -8.69
N SER A 35 5.44 -16.31 -9.33
CA SER A 35 5.74 -16.41 -10.75
C SER A 35 4.61 -15.78 -11.57
N SER A 36 4.96 -15.02 -12.61
CA SER A 36 3.97 -14.39 -13.50
C SER A 36 3.05 -15.43 -14.16
N LYS A 37 3.60 -16.62 -14.48
CA LYS A 37 2.83 -17.78 -14.96
C LYS A 37 1.76 -18.19 -13.95
N ARG A 38 2.12 -18.37 -12.67
CA ARG A 38 1.19 -18.76 -11.60
C ARG A 38 0.07 -17.74 -11.40
N VAL A 39 0.37 -16.44 -11.37
CA VAL A 39 -0.66 -15.40 -11.21
C VAL A 39 -1.67 -15.41 -12.37
N LYS A 40 -1.20 -15.70 -13.58
CA LYS A 40 -2.04 -15.76 -14.78
C LYS A 40 -2.92 -17.00 -14.85
N THR A 41 -2.43 -18.16 -14.40
CA THR A 41 -3.12 -19.44 -14.59
C THR A 41 -3.81 -19.96 -13.33
N ALA A 42 -3.21 -19.83 -12.15
CA ALA A 42 -3.70 -20.51 -10.95
C ALA A 42 -5.07 -19.94 -10.48
N PRO A 43 -5.96 -20.80 -9.96
CA PRO A 43 -7.33 -20.41 -9.58
C PRO A 43 -7.36 -19.47 -8.38
N GLU A 44 -6.39 -19.59 -7.47
CA GLU A 44 -6.24 -18.72 -6.29
C GLU A 44 -6.09 -17.22 -6.63
N PHE A 45 -5.61 -16.89 -7.84
CA PHE A 45 -5.46 -15.51 -8.32
C PHE A 45 -6.63 -15.04 -9.21
N ALA A 46 -7.72 -15.80 -9.31
CA ALA A 46 -8.87 -15.43 -10.15
C ALA A 46 -9.46 -14.06 -9.73
N GLY A 47 -9.56 -13.79 -8.42
CA GLY A 47 -10.01 -12.50 -7.90
C GLY A 47 -9.09 -11.33 -8.31
N THR A 48 -7.77 -11.52 -8.23
CA THR A 48 -6.79 -10.53 -8.65
C THR A 48 -6.89 -10.24 -10.15
N ARG A 49 -7.07 -11.27 -10.99
CA ARG A 49 -7.25 -11.10 -12.44
C ARG A 49 -8.53 -10.34 -12.77
N ARG A 50 -9.65 -10.64 -12.09
CA ARG A 50 -10.91 -9.89 -12.25
C ARG A 50 -10.74 -8.41 -11.91
N ALA A 51 -10.08 -8.10 -10.79
CA ALA A 51 -9.79 -6.73 -10.40
C ALA A 51 -8.86 -6.01 -11.40
N ALA A 52 -7.85 -6.72 -11.92
CA ALA A 52 -6.95 -6.17 -12.95
C ALA A 52 -7.69 -5.88 -14.26
N ALA A 53 -8.62 -6.74 -14.69
CA ALA A 53 -9.45 -6.51 -15.86
C ALA A 53 -10.35 -5.26 -15.69
N LEU A 54 -10.98 -5.11 -14.52
CA LEU A 54 -11.75 -3.89 -14.20
C LEU A 54 -10.87 -2.64 -14.23
N LEU A 55 -9.67 -2.71 -13.66
CA LEU A 55 -8.73 -1.59 -13.68
C LEU A 55 -8.27 -1.25 -15.11
N GLN A 56 -8.06 -2.27 -15.94
CA GLN A 56 -7.69 -2.10 -17.36
C GLN A 56 -8.78 -1.38 -18.14
N GLN A 57 -10.05 -1.62 -17.84
CA GLN A 57 -11.20 -0.92 -18.45
C GLN A 57 -11.40 0.49 -17.87
N ALA A 58 -11.31 0.64 -16.56
CA ALA A 58 -11.55 1.92 -15.88
C ALA A 58 -10.45 2.97 -16.13
N SER A 59 -9.18 2.54 -16.19
CA SER A 59 -8.05 3.49 -16.23
C SER A 59 -8.05 4.38 -17.49
N PRO A 60 -8.32 3.86 -18.70
CA PRO A 60 -8.47 4.69 -19.90
C PRO A 60 -9.60 5.73 -19.79
N LEU A 61 -10.77 5.33 -19.29
CA LEU A 61 -11.94 6.23 -19.10
C LEU A 61 -11.59 7.38 -18.16
N ALA A 62 -11.06 7.06 -16.98
CA ALA A 62 -10.62 8.05 -16.01
C ALA A 62 -9.47 8.93 -16.55
N CYS A 63 -8.56 8.38 -17.36
CA CYS A 63 -7.46 9.13 -17.96
C CYS A 63 -7.95 10.14 -19.00
N ALA A 64 -8.97 9.79 -19.79
CA ALA A 64 -9.56 10.70 -20.77
C ALA A 64 -10.15 11.94 -20.09
N VAL A 65 -10.94 11.75 -19.03
CA VAL A 65 -11.51 12.84 -18.24
C VAL A 65 -10.43 13.59 -17.45
N TYR A 66 -9.49 12.90 -16.82
CA TYR A 66 -8.40 13.54 -16.09
C TYR A 66 -7.55 14.51 -16.94
N LYS A 67 -7.47 14.26 -18.26
CA LYS A 67 -6.76 15.14 -19.18
C LYS A 67 -7.48 16.46 -19.44
N THR A 68 -8.78 16.57 -19.19
CA THR A 68 -9.54 17.82 -19.32
C THR A 68 -9.23 18.80 -18.19
N LEU A 69 -8.77 18.29 -17.04
CA LEU A 69 -8.36 19.11 -15.90
C LEU A 69 -7.09 19.95 -16.20
N PRO A 70 -6.98 21.16 -15.64
CA PRO A 70 -5.84 22.05 -15.88
C PRO A 70 -4.51 21.41 -15.42
N LYS A 71 -3.50 21.43 -16.30
CA LYS A 71 -2.21 20.73 -16.12
C LYS A 71 -1.46 21.13 -14.84
N GLY A 72 -1.57 22.38 -14.41
CA GLY A 72 -0.87 22.90 -13.23
C GLY A 72 -1.49 22.48 -11.90
N LYS A 73 -2.76 22.08 -11.90
CA LYS A 73 -3.52 21.78 -10.68
C LYS A 73 -3.93 20.31 -10.53
N ARG A 74 -3.84 19.54 -11.61
CA ARG A 74 -4.19 18.13 -11.58
C ARG A 74 -3.15 17.33 -10.77
N THR A 75 -3.61 16.57 -9.77
CA THR A 75 -2.76 15.73 -8.92
C THR A 75 -2.96 14.25 -9.25
N ILE A 76 -2.07 13.38 -8.75
CA ILE A 76 -2.26 11.92 -8.86
C ILE A 76 -3.52 11.45 -8.11
N THR A 77 -3.95 12.20 -7.08
CA THR A 77 -5.13 11.90 -6.27
C THR A 77 -6.40 12.02 -7.09
N HIS A 78 -6.56 13.08 -7.89
CA HIS A 78 -7.73 13.25 -8.77
C HIS A 78 -7.87 12.07 -9.75
N ARG A 79 -6.76 11.64 -10.37
CA ARG A 79 -6.78 10.47 -11.27
C ARG A 79 -7.20 9.19 -10.53
N ARG A 80 -6.71 8.98 -9.30
CA ARG A 80 -7.06 7.80 -8.49
C ARG A 80 -8.53 7.80 -8.07
N GLN A 81 -9.07 8.97 -7.72
CA GLN A 81 -10.49 9.15 -7.41
C GLN A 81 -11.36 8.79 -8.62
N LEU A 82 -11.10 9.39 -9.79
CA LEU A 82 -11.82 9.08 -11.03
C LEU A 82 -11.70 7.60 -11.44
N THR A 83 -10.52 7.00 -11.26
CA THR A 83 -10.36 5.56 -11.54
C THR A 83 -11.16 4.70 -10.55
N GLY A 84 -11.23 5.12 -9.29
CA GLY A 84 -12.00 4.44 -8.25
C GLY A 84 -13.50 4.46 -8.52
N THR A 85 -14.05 5.62 -8.89
CA THR A 85 -15.48 5.77 -9.24
C THR A 85 -15.82 4.94 -10.47
N ALA A 86 -14.98 4.98 -11.52
CA ALA A 86 -15.14 4.13 -12.70
C ALA A 86 -15.15 2.63 -12.37
N ILE A 87 -14.24 2.15 -11.50
CA ILE A 87 -14.22 0.74 -11.07
C ILE A 87 -15.51 0.36 -10.33
N GLN A 88 -16.01 1.24 -9.44
CA GLN A 88 -17.25 0.98 -8.71
C GLN A 88 -18.44 0.87 -9.66
N MET A 89 -18.54 1.75 -10.64
CA MET A 89 -19.64 1.71 -11.61
C MET A 89 -19.55 0.51 -12.56
N LEU A 90 -18.34 0.12 -12.99
CA LEU A 90 -18.15 -1.12 -13.76
C LEU A 90 -18.56 -2.36 -12.97
N LYS A 91 -18.30 -2.40 -11.66
CA LYS A 91 -18.77 -3.50 -10.79
C LYS A 91 -20.29 -3.55 -10.67
N GLN A 92 -20.95 -2.40 -10.73
CA GLN A 92 -22.41 -2.29 -10.73
C GLN A 92 -23.03 -2.63 -12.09
N GLY A 93 -22.23 -2.81 -13.14
CA GLY A 93 -22.71 -3.15 -14.48
C GLY A 93 -23.24 -1.96 -15.29
N HIS A 94 -22.86 -0.73 -14.94
CA HIS A 94 -23.27 0.45 -15.71
C HIS A 94 -22.63 0.47 -17.10
N ALA A 95 -23.38 0.98 -18.09
CA ALA A 95 -22.88 1.19 -19.44
C ALA A 95 -21.80 2.28 -19.46
N VAL A 96 -20.83 2.17 -20.38
CA VAL A 96 -19.68 3.07 -20.48
C VAL A 96 -20.10 4.54 -20.61
N ALA A 97 -21.16 4.83 -21.38
CA ALA A 97 -21.67 6.20 -21.55
C ALA A 97 -22.12 6.84 -20.23
N VAL A 98 -22.77 6.07 -19.34
CA VAL A 98 -23.20 6.53 -18.02
C VAL A 98 -21.99 6.81 -17.13
N ILE A 99 -20.97 5.96 -17.22
CA ILE A 99 -19.72 6.12 -16.47
C ILE A 99 -19.01 7.40 -16.91
N GLU A 100 -18.87 7.62 -18.22
CA GLU A 100 -18.22 8.83 -18.74
C GLU A 100 -18.92 10.11 -18.31
N ALA A 101 -20.26 10.14 -18.37
CA ALA A 101 -21.05 11.27 -17.89
C ALA A 101 -20.82 11.54 -16.39
N GLN A 102 -20.82 10.50 -15.56
CA GLN A 102 -20.54 10.65 -14.14
C GLN A 102 -19.11 11.14 -13.87
N LEU A 103 -18.11 10.60 -14.58
CA LEU A 103 -16.72 11.02 -14.43
C LEU A 103 -16.54 12.49 -14.82
N GLN A 104 -17.24 12.97 -15.85
CA GLN A 104 -17.24 14.38 -16.23
C GLN A 104 -17.84 15.25 -15.12
N ALA A 105 -18.95 14.84 -14.51
CA ALA A 105 -19.53 15.55 -13.37
C ALA A 105 -18.57 15.61 -12.18
N ASP A 106 -17.93 14.49 -11.83
CA ASP A 106 -16.92 14.42 -10.76
C ASP A 106 -15.74 15.36 -11.07
N ALA A 107 -15.30 15.42 -12.32
CA ALA A 107 -14.21 16.30 -12.74
C ALA A 107 -14.57 17.79 -12.66
N LEU A 108 -15.83 18.16 -12.90
CA LEU A 108 -16.32 19.53 -12.70
C LEU A 108 -16.30 19.91 -11.22
N ILE A 109 -16.68 19.00 -10.32
CA ILE A 109 -16.60 19.22 -8.87
C ILE A 109 -15.14 19.43 -8.45
N MET A 110 -14.23 18.56 -8.91
CA MET A 110 -12.79 18.74 -8.66
C MET A 110 -12.26 20.06 -9.21
N LEU A 111 -12.73 20.50 -10.38
CA LEU A 111 -12.35 21.78 -10.96
C LEU A 111 -12.83 22.95 -10.10
N ALA A 112 -14.07 22.90 -9.60
CA ALA A 112 -14.60 23.90 -8.68
C ALA A 112 -13.78 23.99 -7.39
N GLU A 113 -13.43 22.85 -6.78
CA GLU A 113 -12.53 22.80 -5.61
C GLU A 113 -11.16 23.43 -5.91
N LEU A 114 -10.62 23.18 -7.10
CA LEU A 114 -9.35 23.75 -7.55
C LEU A 114 -9.40 25.26 -7.83
N LEU A 115 -10.58 25.84 -8.03
CA LEU A 115 -10.76 27.29 -8.17
C LEU A 115 -10.92 27.96 -6.81
N ILE A 116 -11.67 27.34 -5.88
CA ILE A 116 -11.88 27.88 -4.52
C ILE A 116 -10.56 27.98 -3.75
N ASN A 117 -9.64 27.05 -3.96
CA ASN A 117 -8.34 27.02 -3.28
C ASN A 117 -7.28 27.96 -3.89
N GLU A 118 -7.62 28.80 -4.88
CA GLU A 118 -6.71 29.84 -5.41
C GLU A 118 -6.66 31.12 -4.56
N ALA A 119 -7.28 31.13 -3.38
CA ALA A 119 -7.09 32.22 -2.42
C ALA A 119 -5.57 32.44 -2.20
N PRO A 120 -5.08 33.69 -2.27
CA PRO A 120 -3.68 33.98 -2.47
C PRO A 120 -2.85 33.41 -1.32
N GLN A 121 -2.02 32.42 -1.64
CA GLN A 121 -0.86 32.10 -0.82
C GLN A 121 0.02 33.35 -0.88
N ASN A 122 -0.15 34.24 0.10
CA ASN A 122 0.69 35.41 0.31
C ASN A 122 2.14 35.01 0.08
N THR A 123 2.72 35.47 -1.02
CA THR A 123 4.14 35.31 -1.30
C THR A 123 4.91 36.24 -0.37
N CYS A 124 5.03 35.89 0.90
CA CYS A 124 6.04 36.45 1.77
C CYS A 124 7.15 35.40 1.96
N SER A 125 8.30 35.73 1.37
CA SER A 125 9.66 35.26 1.68
C SER A 125 9.89 33.75 1.88
N ASP A 126 10.68 33.14 1.00
CA ASP A 126 12.05 32.81 1.42
C ASP A 126 12.96 32.47 0.21
N THR A 127 14.23 32.73 0.47
CA THR A 127 15.42 32.85 -0.35
C THR A 127 15.83 31.61 -1.15
N GLY A 128 16.61 31.88 -2.21
CA GLY A 128 16.81 31.00 -3.35
C GLY A 128 17.66 29.75 -3.14
N ILE A 129 17.46 28.80 -4.05
CA ILE A 129 18.53 27.92 -4.54
C ILE A 129 18.40 27.87 -6.08
N HIS A 130 19.22 28.69 -6.74
CA HIS A 130 19.54 28.55 -8.16
C HIS A 130 20.12 27.15 -8.41
N LYS A 131 19.46 26.32 -9.22
CA LYS A 131 20.11 25.16 -9.85
C LYS A 131 20.50 25.53 -11.27
N ASN A 132 21.80 25.59 -11.48
CA ASN A 132 22.46 25.94 -12.73
C ASN A 132 21.98 25.09 -13.92
N LYS A 133 21.51 25.80 -14.93
CA LYS A 133 21.29 25.36 -16.30
C LYS A 133 22.65 25.08 -16.95
N ARG A 134 23.07 23.82 -17.08
CA ARG A 134 24.16 23.48 -18.01
C ARG A 134 23.58 23.40 -19.42
N VAL A 135 23.79 24.48 -20.17
CA VAL A 135 23.78 24.48 -21.63
C VAL A 135 25.20 24.17 -22.10
N SER A 136 25.35 23.07 -22.81
CA SER A 136 26.44 22.79 -23.76
C SER A 136 25.95 21.57 -24.54
N GLY A 137 25.85 21.50 -25.84
CA GLY A 137 26.46 22.27 -26.91
C GLY A 137 26.56 21.31 -28.10
N ALA A 138 26.30 21.84 -29.28
CA ALA A 138 26.43 21.29 -30.63
C ALA A 138 27.19 19.95 -30.85
N GLY A 139 26.51 19.07 -31.60
CA GLY A 139 26.96 18.41 -32.84
C GLY A 139 28.36 17.81 -32.96
N MET A 140 28.42 16.51 -33.27
CA MET A 140 29.30 15.96 -34.32
C MET A 140 28.82 14.56 -34.76
N ARG A 141 28.60 14.40 -36.07
CA ARG A 141 28.62 13.11 -36.79
C ARG A 141 30.08 12.78 -37.07
N VAL A 142 30.60 11.62 -36.67
CA VAL A 142 31.67 10.91 -37.40
C VAL A 142 31.54 9.40 -37.16
N ALA A 143 31.96 8.68 -38.19
CA ALA A 143 31.89 7.27 -38.49
C ALA A 143 32.49 6.28 -37.48
N ALA A 144 32.19 5.02 -37.80
CA ALA A 144 32.67 3.78 -37.22
C ALA A 144 34.18 3.72 -37.00
N THR A 145 34.57 3.15 -35.85
CA THR A 145 35.85 2.47 -35.68
C THR A 145 35.66 1.28 -34.73
N LYS A 146 35.94 0.08 -35.22
CA LYS A 146 36.13 -1.13 -34.40
C LYS A 146 37.44 -0.97 -33.63
N HIS A 147 37.42 -0.97 -32.30
CA HIS A 147 38.60 -1.29 -31.51
C HIS A 147 38.26 -2.17 -30.30
N ASN A 148 38.85 -3.36 -30.37
CA ASN A 148 39.09 -4.35 -29.34
C ASN A 148 40.03 -3.76 -28.28
N HIS A 149 39.65 -3.75 -26.99
CA HIS A 149 40.57 -3.57 -25.86
C HIS A 149 40.17 -4.47 -24.68
N ASN A 150 40.99 -5.49 -24.44
CA ASN A 150 41.30 -5.99 -23.11
C ASN A 150 41.84 -4.83 -22.25
N ASN A 151 41.27 -4.62 -21.06
CA ASN A 151 42.01 -4.56 -19.79
C ASN A 151 41.19 -3.96 -18.63
N SER A 152 41.33 -4.62 -17.48
CA SER A 152 41.53 -4.02 -16.16
C SER A 152 40.47 -3.07 -15.63
N ARG A 153 39.57 -3.61 -14.80
CA ARG A 153 38.77 -2.84 -13.85
C ARG A 153 39.69 -2.10 -12.87
N PRO A 154 39.58 -0.77 -12.71
CA PRO A 154 40.21 -0.08 -11.60
C PRO A 154 39.46 -0.41 -10.30
N VAL A 155 40.18 -0.98 -9.32
CA VAL A 155 39.74 -1.10 -7.93
C VAL A 155 39.77 0.30 -7.34
N LEU A 156 38.59 0.88 -7.07
CA LEU A 156 38.47 2.14 -6.34
C LEU A 156 38.65 1.90 -4.84
N PRO A 157 39.41 2.75 -4.12
CA PRO A 157 39.60 2.62 -2.68
C PRO A 157 38.32 2.96 -1.91
N ALA A 158 38.12 2.22 -0.82
CA ALA A 158 37.00 2.34 0.11
C ALA A 158 37.05 3.66 0.89
N ALA A 159 36.61 4.76 0.26
CA ALA A 159 36.30 6.00 0.97
C ALA A 159 34.84 5.97 1.45
N SER A 160 34.71 6.03 2.77
CA SER A 160 33.52 6.18 3.59
C SER A 160 32.41 7.06 2.98
N ARG A 161 31.37 6.43 2.42
CA ARG A 161 30.06 7.07 2.24
C ARG A 161 29.35 7.18 3.60
N ALA A 162 29.74 8.19 4.37
CA ALA A 162 28.93 8.67 5.47
C ALA A 162 27.72 9.41 4.88
N TYR A 163 26.58 8.73 4.77
CA TYR A 163 25.32 9.43 4.51
C TYR A 163 24.99 10.27 5.75
N PRO A 164 24.66 11.58 5.61
CA PRO A 164 24.14 12.35 6.72
C PRO A 164 22.83 11.68 7.18
N ARG A 165 22.85 11.21 8.42
CA ARG A 165 21.71 10.61 9.11
C ARG A 165 20.64 11.69 9.24
N LEU A 166 19.64 11.66 8.37
CA LEU A 166 18.47 12.52 8.47
C LEU A 166 17.79 12.22 9.81
N GLN A 167 18.03 13.06 10.81
CA GLN A 167 17.33 12.99 12.08
C GLN A 167 15.87 13.29 11.78
N LYS A 168 15.02 12.25 11.82
CA LYS A 168 13.57 12.42 11.79
C LYS A 168 13.22 13.23 13.05
N SER A 169 12.90 14.50 12.86
CA SER A 169 12.26 15.29 13.91
C SER A 169 10.99 14.54 14.33
N ALA A 170 10.86 14.32 15.64
CA ALA A 170 9.67 13.78 16.22
C ALA A 170 8.51 14.70 15.88
N LYS A 171 7.64 14.30 14.93
CA LYS A 171 6.34 14.95 14.77
C LYS A 171 5.63 14.82 16.11
N GLN A 172 5.48 15.94 16.81
CA GLN A 172 4.60 16.01 17.96
C GLN A 172 3.23 15.52 17.49
N ARG A 173 2.81 14.37 18.01
CA ARG A 173 1.43 13.89 17.85
C ARG A 173 0.59 14.84 18.69
N THR A 174 0.03 15.87 18.08
CA THR A 174 -1.12 16.56 18.62
C THR A 174 -2.26 15.56 18.62
N GLY A 175 -2.40 14.84 19.73
CA GLY A 175 -3.57 14.02 20.01
C GLY A 175 -4.75 14.95 20.24
N LEU A 176 -5.38 15.42 19.15
CA LEU A 176 -6.76 15.88 19.22
C LEU A 176 -7.59 14.64 19.58
N THR A 177 -7.85 14.50 20.88
CA THR A 177 -8.76 13.53 21.45
C THR A 177 -10.10 13.68 20.72
N GLY A 178 -10.74 12.57 20.34
CA GLY A 178 -11.99 12.58 19.55
C GLY A 178 -13.12 13.42 20.15
N MET A 179 -13.02 13.76 21.44
CA MET A 179 -13.93 14.67 22.15
C MET A 179 -13.89 16.11 21.62
N ALA A 180 -12.73 16.62 21.21
CA ALA A 180 -12.62 18.01 20.70
C ALA A 180 -13.25 18.18 19.31
N LEU A 181 -13.27 17.11 18.51
CA LEU A 181 -13.99 17.11 17.23
C LEU A 181 -15.51 17.04 17.44
N TYR A 182 -15.97 16.32 18.46
CA TYR A 182 -17.39 16.22 18.77
C TYR A 182 -17.99 17.55 19.25
N THR A 183 -17.30 18.28 20.12
CA THR A 183 -17.77 19.60 20.59
C THR A 183 -17.81 20.64 19.47
N TYR A 184 -16.85 20.62 18.54
CA TYR A 184 -16.87 21.49 17.36
C TYR A 184 -18.09 21.22 16.46
N TYR A 185 -18.42 19.94 16.22
CA TYR A 185 -19.56 19.56 15.38
C TYR A 185 -20.92 19.90 15.99
N VAL A 186 -21.08 19.77 17.32
CA VAL A 186 -22.32 20.15 18.01
C VAL A 186 -22.54 21.67 17.96
N SER A 187 -21.47 22.46 18.00
CA SER A 187 -21.56 23.94 17.94
C SER A 187 -22.01 24.47 16.57
N LEU A 188 -21.85 23.68 15.50
CA LEU A 188 -22.23 24.04 14.13
C LEU A 188 -23.71 23.73 13.80
N GLY A 189 -24.51 23.25 14.77
CA GLY A 189 -25.95 23.11 14.60
C GLY A 189 -26.38 22.07 13.55
N VAL A 190 -25.52 21.11 13.19
CA VAL A 190 -25.86 20.05 12.24
C VAL A 190 -26.74 19.01 12.94
N PRO A 191 -28.05 18.88 12.59
CA PRO A 191 -29.02 18.15 13.41
C PRO A 191 -28.91 16.62 13.33
N SER A 192 -28.00 16.06 12.52
CA SER A 192 -27.85 14.61 12.42
C SER A 192 -26.50 14.21 11.81
N PHE A 193 -25.49 14.05 12.67
CA PHE A 193 -24.30 13.30 12.32
C PHE A 193 -24.63 11.80 12.43
N ARG A 194 -24.93 11.15 11.29
CA ARG A 194 -24.95 9.68 11.25
C ARG A 194 -23.50 9.20 11.40
N LEU A 195 -23.14 8.79 12.62
CA LEU A 195 -21.91 8.03 12.85
C LEU A 195 -21.83 6.86 11.85
N PRO A 196 -20.68 6.59 11.23
CA PRO A 196 -20.51 5.37 10.44
C PRO A 196 -20.85 4.17 11.34
N GLN A 197 -21.58 3.20 10.80
CA GLN A 197 -22.05 1.97 11.47
C GLN A 197 -20.89 1.06 11.92
N TYR A 198 -20.05 1.52 12.84
CA TYR A 198 -19.02 0.71 13.49
C TYR A 198 -18.90 1.09 14.97
N PRO A 199 -19.88 0.74 15.82
CA PRO A 199 -19.77 0.90 17.26
C PRO A 199 -18.74 -0.07 17.88
N GLN A 200 -18.20 -1.02 17.12
CA GLN A 200 -17.30 -2.07 17.62
C GLN A 200 -15.82 -1.64 17.71
N LEU A 201 -15.43 -0.47 17.21
CA LEU A 201 -14.02 -0.03 17.15
C LEU A 201 -13.62 1.00 18.21
N LEU A 202 -14.54 1.39 19.11
CA LEU A 202 -14.27 2.41 20.14
C LEU A 202 -14.18 1.89 21.58
N PHE A 203 -14.31 0.57 21.80
CA PHE A 203 -14.03 -0.04 23.10
C PHE A 203 -12.89 -1.05 22.97
N CYS A 204 -11.66 -0.57 23.03
CA CYS A 204 -10.55 -1.41 23.49
C CYS A 204 -10.81 -1.73 24.97
N ARG A 205 -11.50 -2.86 25.24
CA ARG A 205 -11.49 -3.48 26.57
C ARG A 205 -10.04 -3.78 26.92
N VAL A 206 -9.49 -3.02 27.85
CA VAL A 206 -8.27 -3.37 28.58
C VAL A 206 -8.61 -4.64 29.35
N HIS A 207 -8.20 -5.80 28.84
CA HIS A 207 -8.25 -7.03 29.60
C HIS A 207 -7.24 -6.93 30.74
N PRO A 208 -7.63 -7.10 32.02
CA PRO A 208 -6.66 -7.28 33.09
C PRO A 208 -5.91 -8.60 32.85
N PRO A 209 -4.64 -8.71 33.25
CA PRO A 209 -3.88 -9.95 33.12
C PRO A 209 -4.55 -11.05 33.95
N ALA A 210 -4.95 -12.13 33.28
CA ALA A 210 -5.52 -13.31 33.93
C ALA A 210 -4.51 -13.89 34.94
N ARG A 211 -4.90 -13.87 36.22
CA ARG A 211 -4.25 -14.68 37.26
C ARG A 211 -4.38 -16.15 36.86
N ARG A 212 -3.25 -16.86 36.78
CA ARG A 212 -3.20 -18.32 36.69
C ARG A 212 -3.88 -18.91 37.93
N ALA A 213 -5.09 -19.43 37.77
CA ALA A 213 -5.65 -20.42 38.68
C ALA A 213 -5.25 -21.80 38.13
N VAL A 214 -4.44 -22.51 38.91
CA VAL A 214 -4.12 -23.92 38.67
C VAL A 214 -5.35 -24.73 39.09
N LEU A 215 -5.99 -25.40 38.14
CA LEU A 215 -6.99 -26.43 38.42
C LEU A 215 -6.34 -27.81 38.21
N PRO A 216 -6.54 -28.77 39.13
CA PRO A 216 -6.00 -30.12 38.97
C PRO A 216 -6.78 -30.89 37.89
N LEU A 217 -6.04 -31.52 36.99
CA LEU A 217 -6.54 -32.55 36.07
C LEU A 217 -7.11 -33.72 36.87
N SER A 218 -8.33 -34.13 36.54
CA SER A 218 -8.82 -35.49 36.81
C SER A 218 -9.15 -36.15 35.47
N PRO A 219 -8.53 -37.29 35.10
CA PRO A 219 -8.89 -38.04 33.90
C PRO A 219 -9.88 -39.15 34.26
N GLN A 220 -11.06 -39.14 33.65
CA GLN A 220 -11.91 -40.33 33.56
C GLN A 220 -12.25 -40.56 32.09
N TRP A 221 -11.63 -41.58 31.51
CA TRP A 221 -12.00 -42.14 30.22
C TRP A 221 -13.04 -43.24 30.47
N PRO A 222 -14.21 -43.24 29.81
CA PRO A 222 -15.05 -44.43 29.77
C PRO A 222 -14.42 -45.47 28.84
N GLN A 223 -14.32 -46.70 29.36
CA GLN A 223 -13.90 -47.89 28.63
C GLN A 223 -14.88 -48.20 27.51
N ALA A 224 -14.37 -48.27 26.27
CA ALA A 224 -15.07 -48.88 25.15
C ALA A 224 -15.14 -50.39 25.38
N ALA A 225 -16.36 -50.92 25.45
CA ALA A 225 -16.63 -52.34 25.52
C ALA A 225 -16.21 -53.03 24.22
N LEU A 226 -15.51 -54.14 24.40
CA LEU A 226 -14.99 -55.03 23.38
C LEU A 226 -16.12 -55.80 22.68
N ASP A 227 -15.93 -55.93 21.36
CA ASP A 227 -16.13 -57.14 20.56
C ASP A 227 -16.97 -58.27 21.16
N THR A 228 -18.13 -58.50 20.56
CA THR A 228 -18.62 -59.86 20.33
C THR A 228 -18.96 -60.00 18.85
N GLY A 229 -18.15 -60.82 18.18
CA GLY A 229 -18.36 -61.20 16.79
C GLY A 229 -19.57 -62.12 16.62
N VAL A 230 -20.22 -61.98 15.48
CA VAL A 230 -21.13 -62.99 14.93
C VAL A 230 -20.70 -63.25 13.49
N ILE A 231 -20.19 -64.46 13.28
CA ILE A 231 -19.91 -65.07 11.97
C ILE A 231 -21.08 -66.01 11.67
N PHE A 232 -21.70 -65.93 10.49
CA PHE A 232 -21.69 -66.98 9.46
C PHE A 232 -22.66 -66.64 8.32
N ASN A 233 -22.09 -66.64 7.11
CA ASN A 233 -22.78 -66.57 5.83
C ASN A 233 -23.58 -67.84 5.60
N GLY A 234 -24.79 -67.69 5.07
CA GLY A 234 -25.56 -68.73 4.42
C GLY A 234 -25.73 -68.41 2.94
N VAL A 235 -25.80 -69.48 2.14
CA VAL A 235 -25.96 -69.61 0.68
C VAL A 235 -24.66 -69.69 -0.12
#